data_AF-A0AA44ZE38-F1
#
_entry.id   AF-A0AA44ZE38-F1
#
_cell.length_a   1.000
_cell.length_b   1.000
_cell.length_c   1.000
_cell.angle_alpha   90.00
_cell.angle_beta   90.00
_cell.angle_gamma   90.00
#
_symmetry.space_group_name_H-M   'P 1'
#
loop_
_entity.id
_entity.type
_entity.pdbx_description
1 polymer ?
#
loop_
_entity_poly.entity_id
_entity_poly.type
_entity_poly.pdbx_seq_one_letter_code
_entity_poly.pdbx_strand_id
1 'polypeptide(L)'
;MRHSTINLDVDACTSCMICARECPAWCITIDAHHEAVPDCDVRRPRTVAVLDEFAIDWGLCMYCGMCIESCPFDVLSWSDKCVPESSSRTDLVSAWGLDGDR
;
A
#
# COMPACT_ATOMS: atom_id res chain seq x y z
N MET A 1 -19.30 13.24 -6.43
CA MET A 1 -17.99 12.96 -7.04
C MET A 1 -17.68 11.52 -6.74
N ARG A 2 -17.51 10.67 -7.75
CA ARG A 2 -17.06 9.29 -7.53
C ARG A 2 -15.54 9.36 -7.48
N HIS A 3 -14.96 8.92 -6.38
CA HIS A 3 -13.51 8.89 -6.25
C HIS A 3 -12.99 7.49 -6.61
N SER A 4 -11.88 7.47 -7.34
CA SER A 4 -11.15 6.27 -7.70
C SER A 4 -10.38 5.71 -6.51
N THR A 5 -10.20 4.40 -6.47
CA THR A 5 -9.27 3.74 -5.55
C THR A 5 -7.83 3.88 -6.05
N ILE A 6 -6.87 3.43 -5.24
CA ILE A 6 -5.46 3.37 -5.59
C ILE A 6 -5.07 1.91 -5.80
N ASN A 7 -4.35 1.65 -6.89
CA ASN A 7 -3.72 0.38 -7.18
C ASN A 7 -2.27 0.38 -6.67
N LEU A 8 -1.78 -0.80 -6.28
CA LEU A 8 -0.41 -1.03 -5.85
C LEU A 8 0.20 -2.17 -6.68
N ASP A 9 1.35 -1.91 -7.29
CA ASP A 9 2.23 -2.96 -7.81
C ASP A 9 3.10 -3.51 -6.67
N VAL A 10 2.78 -4.73 -6.21
CA VAL A 10 3.45 -5.33 -5.06
C VAL A 10 4.79 -5.95 -5.40
N ASP A 11 4.99 -6.40 -6.63
CA ASP A 11 6.28 -6.98 -7.04
C ASP A 11 7.39 -5.92 -7.02
N ALA A 12 7.03 -4.64 -7.18
CA ALA A 12 7.95 -3.51 -7.13
C ALA A 12 7.96 -2.78 -5.77
N CYS A 13 7.02 -3.07 -4.86
CA CYS A 13 6.92 -2.39 -3.56
C CYS A 13 8.00 -2.88 -2.59
N THR A 14 8.79 -1.96 -2.05
CA THR A 14 9.87 -2.30 -1.08
C THR A 14 9.46 -2.11 0.39
N SER A 15 8.18 -1.89 0.67
CA SER A 15 7.67 -1.62 2.02
C SER A 15 8.40 -0.48 2.76
N CYS A 16 8.81 0.58 2.04
CA CYS A 16 9.57 1.69 2.63
C CYS A 16 8.77 2.62 3.57
N MET A 17 7.44 2.45 3.61
CA MET A 17 6.50 3.22 4.44
C MET A 17 6.43 4.74 4.19
N ILE A 18 7.05 5.26 3.12
CA ILE A 18 7.03 6.70 2.81
C ILE A 18 5.60 7.18 2.52
N CYS A 19 4.84 6.44 1.71
CA CYS A 19 3.47 6.80 1.38
C CYS A 19 2.55 6.91 2.60
N ALA A 20 2.71 6.02 3.59
CA ALA A 20 1.96 6.06 4.84
C ALA A 20 2.35 7.28 5.70
N ARG A 21 3.65 7.63 5.72
CA ARG A 21 4.18 8.77 6.46
C ARG A 21 3.75 10.12 5.88
N GLU A 22 3.72 10.23 4.55
CA GLU A 22 3.34 11.46 3.84
C GLU A 22 1.82 11.63 3.72
N CYS A 23 1.03 10.60 4.04
CA CYS A 23 -0.41 10.70 4.05
C CYS A 23 -0.86 11.73 5.10
N PRO A 24 -1.54 12.83 4.73
CA PRO A 24 -2.00 13.84 5.70
C PRO A 24 -3.13 13.33 6.60
N ALA A 25 -3.87 12.31 6.15
CA ALA A 25 -4.99 11.71 6.87
C ALA A 25 -4.61 10.45 7.66
N TRP A 26 -3.37 9.96 7.50
CA TRP A 26 -2.83 8.79 8.19
C TRP A 26 -3.74 7.56 8.00
N CYS A 27 -4.32 7.43 6.80
CA CYS A 27 -5.33 6.43 6.47
C CYS A 27 -4.76 5.17 5.80
N ILE A 28 -3.44 5.02 5.77
CA ILE A 28 -2.73 3.91 5.12
C ILE A 28 -2.11 3.04 6.20
N THR A 29 -2.42 1.76 6.18
CA THR A 29 -1.82 0.72 7.04
C THR A 29 -0.89 -0.13 6.20
N ILE A 30 0.34 -0.34 6.70
CA ILE A 30 1.34 -1.17 6.05
C ILE A 30 1.92 -2.12 7.08
N ASP A 31 1.89 -3.42 6.79
CA ASP A 31 2.65 -4.43 7.52
C ASP A 31 3.66 -5.11 6.60
N ALA A 32 4.82 -5.43 7.15
CA ALA A 32 5.92 -6.02 6.41
C ALA A 32 6.88 -6.75 7.35
N HIS A 33 7.34 -7.92 6.91
CA HIS A 33 8.38 -8.68 7.59
C HIS A 33 9.70 -8.63 6.83
N HIS A 34 10.77 -9.05 7.50
CA HIS A 34 12.09 -9.13 6.90
C HIS A 34 12.44 -10.59 6.57
N GLU A 35 12.75 -10.83 5.30
CA GLU A 35 13.28 -12.12 4.84
C GLU A 35 14.79 -12.01 4.61
N ALA A 36 15.52 -13.05 5.01
CA ALA A 36 16.94 -13.18 4.69
C ALA A 36 17.08 -13.65 3.25
N VAL A 37 17.86 -12.93 2.43
CA VAL A 37 18.18 -13.41 1.10
C VAL A 37 19.23 -14.51 1.23
N PRO A 38 18.98 -15.73 0.72
CA PRO A 38 19.92 -16.83 0.80
C PRO A 38 21.11 -16.53 -0.11
N ASP A 39 22.15 -15.94 0.47
CA ASP A 39 23.43 -15.68 -0.17
C ASP A 39 24.51 -16.41 0.61
N CYS A 40 25.18 -17.36 -0.03
CA CYS A 40 25.96 -18.40 0.64
C CYS A 40 27.35 -17.97 1.11
N ASP A 41 27.76 -16.71 0.90
CA ASP A 41 29.15 -16.28 1.13
C ASP A 41 29.30 -14.94 1.87
N VAL A 42 28.28 -14.50 2.63
CA VAL A 42 28.30 -13.20 3.32
C VAL A 42 28.25 -13.37 4.84
N ARG A 43 29.19 -12.74 5.56
CA ARG A 43 29.32 -12.78 7.03
C ARG A 43 28.06 -12.30 7.78
N ARG A 44 27.24 -11.46 7.15
CA ARG A 44 25.94 -11.04 7.65
C ARG A 44 24.91 -11.22 6.53
N PRO A 45 23.86 -12.02 6.73
CA PRO A 45 22.81 -12.18 5.72
C PRO A 45 22.15 -10.84 5.48
N ARG A 46 21.99 -10.48 4.20
CA ARG A 46 21.20 -9.33 3.80
C ARG A 46 19.73 -9.65 4.01
N THR A 47 18.97 -8.68 4.51
CA THR A 47 17.52 -8.80 4.69
C THR A 47 16.81 -7.84 3.76
N VAL A 48 15.71 -8.29 3.17
CA VAL A 48 14.78 -7.47 2.38
C VAL A 48 13.47 -7.36 3.14
N ALA A 49 12.79 -6.23 3.02
CA ALA A 49 11.42 -6.10 3.53
C ALA A 49 10.46 -6.66 2.48
N VAL A 50 9.56 -7.53 2.92
CA VAL A 50 8.50 -8.12 2.10
C VAL A 50 7.17 -7.60 2.63
N LEU A 51 6.33 -7.09 1.73
CA LEU A 51 5.03 -6.54 2.08
C LEU A 51 4.06 -7.66 2.48
N ASP A 52 3.45 -7.54 3.66
CA ASP A 52 2.43 -8.46 4.15
C ASP A 52 1.02 -7.90 3.96
N GLU A 53 0.85 -6.62 4.30
CA GLU A 53 -0.43 -5.94 4.22
C GLU A 53 -0.23 -4.51 3.70
N PHE A 54 -1.11 -4.09 2.81
CA PHE A 54 -1.28 -2.70 2.43
C PHE A 54 -2.75 -2.36 2.36
N ALA A 55 -3.23 -1.53 3.28
CA ALA A 55 -4.64 -1.16 3.36
C ALA A 55 -4.84 0.35 3.36
N ILE A 56 -5.92 0.81 2.76
CA ILE A 56 -6.34 2.22 2.72
C ILE A 56 -7.78 2.33 3.24
N ASP A 57 -8.00 3.18 4.25
CA ASP A 57 -9.34 3.58 4.70
C ASP A 57 -9.85 4.74 3.84
N TRP A 58 -10.75 4.44 2.90
CA TRP A 58 -11.39 5.42 2.01
C TRP A 58 -12.41 6.32 2.71
N GLY A 59 -12.85 5.94 3.90
CA GLY A 59 -13.67 6.78 4.78
C GLY A 59 -12.88 7.86 5.51
N LEU A 60 -11.54 7.81 5.45
CA LEU A 60 -10.62 8.84 5.95
C LEU A 60 -9.82 9.52 4.83
N CYS A 61 -9.56 8.81 3.73
CA CYS A 61 -8.80 9.34 2.60
C CYS A 61 -9.42 10.63 2.04
N MET A 62 -8.58 11.64 1.84
CA MET A 62 -9.00 12.93 1.25
C MET A 62 -8.72 13.05 -0.25
N TYR A 63 -8.27 11.95 -0.89
CA TYR A 63 -8.03 11.87 -2.34
C TYR A 63 -7.02 12.91 -2.87
N CYS A 64 -6.01 13.25 -2.07
CA CYS A 64 -5.02 14.26 -2.42
C CYS A 64 -3.94 13.78 -3.41
N GLY A 65 -3.71 12.47 -3.53
CA GLY A 65 -2.68 11.90 -4.41
C GLY A 65 -1.24 11.94 -3.86
N MET A 66 -0.99 12.48 -2.66
CA MET A 66 0.38 12.59 -2.10
C MET A 66 1.09 11.24 -1.94
N CYS A 67 0.37 10.17 -1.63
CA CYS A 67 0.96 8.82 -1.55
C CYS A 67 1.50 8.32 -2.90
N ILE A 68 0.89 8.74 -4.02
CA ILE A 68 1.36 8.43 -5.38
C ILE A 68 2.63 9.24 -5.66
N GLU A 69 2.57 10.56 -5.46
CA GLU A 69 3.69 11.47 -5.78
C GLU A 69 4.93 11.24 -4.91
N SER A 70 4.75 10.82 -3.65
CA SER A 70 5.85 10.57 -2.71
C SER A 70 6.49 9.19 -2.86
N CYS A 71 5.90 8.30 -3.66
CA CYS A 71 6.42 6.95 -3.82
C CYS A 71 7.73 6.99 -4.62
N PRO A 72 8.90 6.64 -4.05
CA PRO A 72 10.17 6.71 -4.78
C PRO A 72 10.33 5.65 -5.88
N PHE A 73 9.40 4.68 -5.94
CA PHE A 73 9.42 3.58 -6.89
C PHE A 73 8.23 3.64 -7.88
N ASP A 74 7.40 4.68 -7.79
CA ASP A 74 6.23 4.88 -8.66
C ASP A 74 5.26 3.67 -8.74
N VAL A 75 5.13 2.91 -7.64
CA VAL A 75 4.31 1.67 -7.60
C VAL A 75 2.83 1.90 -7.30
N LEU A 76 2.45 3.12 -6.94
CA LEU A 76 1.08 3.49 -6.63
C LEU A 76 0.49 4.28 -7.80
N SER A 77 -0.75 3.96 -8.18
CA SER A 77 -1.46 4.69 -9.24
C SER A 77 -2.96 4.74 -8.99
N TRP A 78 -3.64 5.71 -9.59
CA TRP A 78 -5.10 5.73 -9.58
C TRP A 78 -5.65 4.55 -10.36
N SER A 79 -6.63 3.86 -9.79
CA SER A 79 -7.36 2.77 -10.44
C SER A 79 -8.63 3.28 -11.13
N ASP A 80 -9.14 2.51 -12.10
CA ASP A 80 -10.48 2.73 -12.66
C ASP A 80 -11.61 2.26 -11.72
N LYS A 81 -11.28 1.51 -10.67
CA LYS A 81 -12.23 1.03 -9.66
C LYS A 81 -12.68 2.22 -8.78
N CYS A 82 -13.98 2.30 -8.54
CA CYS A 82 -14.56 3.28 -7.61
C CYS A 82 -14.64 2.71 -6.20
N VAL A 83 -14.53 3.58 -5.20
CA VAL A 83 -14.84 3.20 -3.80
C VAL A 83 -16.30 2.76 -3.72
N PRO A 84 -16.60 1.58 -3.12
CA PRO A 84 -17.96 1.08 -3.02
C PRO A 84 -18.81 1.98 -2.11
N GLU A 85 -20.11 2.05 -2.40
CA GLU A 85 -21.06 2.70 -1.51
C GLU A 85 -21.44 1.73 -0.39
N SER A 86 -21.19 2.12 0.86
CA SER A 86 -21.53 1.33 2.04
C SER A 86 -22.08 2.20 3.16
N SER A 87 -22.81 1.59 4.10
CA SER A 87 -23.30 2.25 5.32
C SER A 87 -22.36 2.09 6.52
N SER A 88 -21.35 1.22 6.40
CA SER A 88 -20.37 0.94 7.44
C SER A 88 -18.98 1.41 7.01
N ARG A 89 -18.27 2.10 7.91
CA ARG A 89 -16.91 2.59 7.66
C ARG A 89 -15.93 1.46 7.36
N THR A 90 -16.09 0.31 8.00
CA THR A 90 -15.19 -0.84 7.82
C THR A 90 -15.24 -1.37 6.38
N ASP A 91 -16.37 -1.22 5.71
CA ASP A 91 -16.55 -1.65 4.31
C ASP A 91 -15.85 -0.71 3.31
N LEU A 92 -15.33 0.43 3.78
CA LEU A 92 -14.56 1.40 3.01
C LEU A 92 -13.05 1.18 3.15
N VAL A 93 -12.61 0.12 3.83
CA VAL A 93 -11.19 -0.23 3.92
C VAL A 93 -10.87 -1.20 2.78
N SER A 94 -10.02 -0.79 1.84
CA SER A 94 -9.47 -1.71 0.83
C SER A 94 -8.12 -2.21 1.29
N ALA A 95 -7.96 -3.52 1.43
CA ALA A 95 -6.66 -4.14 1.69
C ALA A 95 -6.22 -4.94 0.46
N TRP A 96 -4.95 -4.74 0.09
CA TRP A 96 -4.28 -5.54 -0.90
C TRP A 96 -4.30 -7.02 -0.45
N GLY A 97 -4.76 -7.92 -1.33
CA GLY A 97 -4.98 -9.34 -1.04
C GLY A 97 -6.43 -9.75 -0.73
N LEU A 98 -7.36 -8.82 -0.47
CA LEU A 98 -8.79 -9.14 -0.26
C LEU A 98 -9.59 -9.18 -1.58
N ASP A 99 -9.18 -8.40 -2.58
CA ASP A 99 -9.93 -8.22 -3.83
C ASP A 99 -9.51 -9.17 -4.98
N GLY A 100 -8.62 -10.13 -4.71
CA GLY A 100 -8.24 -11.19 -5.66
C GLY A 100 -7.20 -10.82 -6.73
N ASP A 101 -6.59 -9.63 -6.66
CA ASP A 101 -5.52 -9.22 -7.57
C ASP A 101 -4.15 -9.68 -7.02
N ARG A 102 -3.75 -10.89 -7.41
CA ARG A 102 -2.34 -11.26 -7.58
C ARG A 102 -1.99 -11.16 -9.06
#